data_AF-A0A2E1NMP4-F1
#
_entry.id   AF-A0A2E1NMP4-F1
#
_cell.length_a   1.000
_cell.length_b   1.000
_cell.length_c   1.000
_cell.angle_alpha   90.00
_cell.angle_beta   90.00
_cell.angle_gamma   90.00
#
_symmetry.space_group_name_H-M   'P 1'
#
loop_
_entity.id
_entity.type
_entity.pdbx_description
1 polymer ?
#
loop_
_entity_poly.entity_id
_entity_poly.type
_entity_poly.pdbx_seq_one_letter_code
_entity_poly.pdbx_strand_id
1 'polypeptide(L)'
;MEEVLVYGRSTDQIGIATSASQGFVGLDDIDPPPLLRVGELVEAVPGMTATQHSGTGKANQYFLRGFNLDHGTDFSAQLNGIPLNMRTHGHGQGYLDLNPIIPELVTTIRYQKGPYLARDGDFSSAGSVRFDYGANMTAPLLKVSAGSFGYRRSLIAASNDRYTVAADSTRYAGPWALDENLRQNKGHFGWTLPIEETQSRLELDYYDSSWRATDQIPQRAVAQNRISSSGFIDPDLGSNSRRYSLNASMSDNTTDGRLYAVSSQFQLFSNFTYFLENPDVGDEFEQVDERTLWGADLRSAMI
;
A
#
# COMPACT_ATOMS: atom_id res chain seq x y z
N MET A 1 30.77 37.37 0.00
CA MET A 1 29.32 37.11 0.04
C MET A 1 29.17 35.60 0.11
N GLU A 2 28.53 35.10 1.15
CA GLU A 2 28.20 33.68 1.27
C GLU A 2 26.97 33.40 0.40
N GLU A 3 27.08 32.41 -0.47
CA GLU A 3 25.99 31.98 -1.34
C GLU A 3 25.06 31.07 -0.53
N VAL A 4 23.80 31.48 -0.37
CA VAL A 4 22.76 30.66 0.27
C VAL A 4 21.93 30.04 -0.85
N LEU A 5 22.13 28.74 -1.07
CA LEU A 5 21.28 27.93 -1.93
C LEU A 5 20.01 27.55 -1.18
N VAL A 6 18.88 28.11 -1.61
CA VAL A 6 17.55 27.77 -1.10
C VAL A 6 16.91 26.77 -2.05
N TYR A 7 16.75 25.52 -1.60
CA TYR A 7 16.00 24.51 -2.32
C TYR A 7 14.51 24.65 -1.98
N GLY A 8 13.71 24.99 -2.99
CA GLY A 8 12.24 24.96 -2.90
C GLY A 8 11.69 23.62 -3.42
N ARG A 9 10.43 23.31 -3.12
CA ARG A 9 9.74 22.19 -3.78
C ARG A 9 9.65 22.47 -5.28
N SER A 10 10.01 21.48 -6.10
CA SER A 10 10.00 21.61 -7.56
C SER A 10 8.60 21.88 -8.15
N THR A 11 7.54 21.44 -7.47
CA THR A 11 6.15 21.59 -7.93
C THR A 11 5.45 22.74 -7.21
N ASP A 12 4.97 23.71 -7.99
CA ASP A 12 4.09 24.77 -7.49
C ASP A 12 2.78 24.16 -6.97
N GLN A 13 2.39 24.55 -5.76
CA GLN A 13 1.13 24.13 -5.13
C GLN A 13 0.15 25.30 -5.01
N ILE A 14 0.56 26.51 -5.37
CA ILE A 14 -0.28 27.71 -5.36
C ILE A 14 -1.33 27.55 -6.46
N GLY A 15 -2.61 27.53 -6.07
CA GLY A 15 -3.74 27.29 -6.99
C GLY A 15 -4.13 25.83 -7.18
N ILE A 16 -3.27 24.86 -6.82
CA ILE A 16 -3.58 23.42 -6.84
C ILE A 16 -4.07 22.96 -5.46
N ALA A 17 -3.35 23.34 -4.40
CA ALA A 17 -3.76 23.10 -3.03
C ALA A 17 -4.63 24.27 -2.55
N THR A 18 -5.93 24.02 -2.36
CA THR A 18 -6.89 25.04 -1.89
C THR A 18 -6.95 25.15 -0.37
N SER A 19 -6.25 24.28 0.36
CA SER A 19 -6.20 24.30 1.82
C SER A 19 -4.91 23.68 2.37
N ALA A 20 -4.57 24.01 3.63
CA ALA A 20 -3.49 23.37 4.39
C ALA A 20 -3.74 21.86 4.69
N SER A 21 -4.90 21.33 4.29
CA SER A 21 -5.23 19.91 4.41
C SER A 21 -4.92 19.10 3.15
N GLN A 22 -4.46 19.74 2.07
CA GLN A 22 -4.01 19.07 0.86
C GLN A 22 -2.49 19.21 0.74
N GLY A 23 -1.86 18.28 0.04
CA GLY A 23 -0.44 18.40 -0.26
C GLY A 23 0.06 17.40 -1.30
N PHE A 24 1.27 17.69 -1.72
CA PHE A 24 2.02 16.94 -2.72
C PHE A 24 3.42 16.69 -2.17
N VAL A 25 3.89 15.46 -2.35
CA VAL A 25 5.25 15.03 -2.05
C VAL A 25 5.81 14.40 -3.34
N GLY A 26 6.88 14.98 -3.88
CA GLY A 26 7.52 14.52 -5.11
C GLY A 26 8.69 13.59 -4.85
N LEU A 27 9.20 12.92 -5.89
CA LEU A 27 10.30 11.95 -5.81
C LEU A 27 11.52 12.47 -5.03
N ASP A 28 11.94 13.71 -5.25
CA ASP A 28 13.11 14.29 -4.56
C ASP A 28 12.86 14.60 -3.07
N ASP A 29 11.58 14.72 -2.66
CA ASP A 29 11.16 14.79 -1.25
C ASP A 29 10.96 13.38 -0.67
N ILE A 30 10.86 12.35 -1.53
CA ILE A 30 10.76 10.92 -1.22
C ILE A 30 12.16 10.31 -1.43
N ASP A 31 13.14 10.74 -0.64
CA ASP A 31 14.27 9.85 -0.32
C ASP A 31 13.90 9.14 0.99
N PRO A 32 13.06 8.09 0.94
CA PRO A 32 12.51 7.53 2.14
C PRO A 32 13.67 6.98 2.96
N PRO A 33 13.74 7.26 4.28
CA PRO A 33 14.56 6.43 5.15
C PRO A 33 14.16 4.97 4.89
N PRO A 34 15.08 3.99 5.08
CA PRO A 34 14.77 2.59 4.81
C PRO A 34 13.40 2.20 5.38
N LEU A 35 12.40 2.05 4.50
CA LEU A 35 11.04 1.77 4.93
C LEU A 35 11.01 0.37 5.51
N LEU A 36 10.52 0.24 6.73
CA LEU A 36 10.35 -1.07 7.35
C LEU A 36 9.17 -1.82 6.72
N ARG A 37 8.20 -1.07 6.19
CA ARG A 37 6.96 -1.57 5.59
C ARG A 37 6.42 -0.59 4.56
N VAL A 38 5.71 -1.09 3.57
CA VAL A 38 5.12 -0.27 2.50
C VAL A 38 4.06 0.70 3.06
N GLY A 39 3.38 0.32 4.14
CA GLY A 39 2.42 1.19 4.82
C GLY A 39 2.98 2.53 5.31
N GLU A 40 4.30 2.65 5.49
CA GLU A 40 4.93 3.92 5.87
C GLU A 40 4.86 4.98 4.75
N LEU A 41 4.56 4.59 3.50
CA LEU A 41 4.33 5.54 2.41
C LEU A 41 3.23 6.55 2.73
N VAL A 42 2.20 6.17 3.51
CA VAL A 42 1.14 7.11 3.89
C VAL A 42 1.52 8.02 5.03
N GLU A 43 2.63 7.78 5.72
CA GLU A 43 3.13 8.70 6.77
C GLU A 43 3.69 10.00 6.19
N ALA A 44 3.87 10.06 4.86
CA ALA A 44 4.03 11.31 4.12
C ALA A 44 2.82 12.26 4.27
N VAL A 45 1.65 11.74 4.67
CA VAL A 45 0.46 12.55 4.99
C VAL A 45 0.57 13.06 6.43
N PRO A 46 0.64 14.38 6.67
CA PRO A 46 0.83 14.90 8.02
C PRO A 46 -0.31 14.53 8.97
N GLY A 47 0.05 13.87 10.08
CA GLY A 47 -0.89 13.36 11.09
C GLY A 47 -1.44 11.96 10.79
N MET A 48 -0.89 11.27 9.78
CA MET A 48 -1.08 9.84 9.55
C MET A 48 -0.09 9.02 10.39
N THR A 49 -0.52 7.85 10.86
CA THR A 49 0.35 6.84 11.45
C THR A 49 -0.08 5.47 10.95
N ALA A 50 0.85 4.69 10.42
CA ALA A 50 0.64 3.30 10.05
C ALA A 50 1.12 2.39 11.18
N THR A 51 0.32 1.40 11.54
CA THR A 51 0.64 0.42 12.57
C THR A 51 0.52 -0.99 12.01
N GLN A 52 1.21 -1.94 12.64
CA GLN A 52 1.16 -3.34 12.24
C GLN A 52 0.65 -4.18 13.40
N HIS A 53 -0.21 -5.12 13.09
CA HIS A 53 -0.54 -6.24 13.95
C HIS A 53 -0.70 -7.51 13.09
N SER A 54 -0.64 -8.69 13.72
CA SER A 54 -0.86 -9.99 13.06
C SER A 54 0.10 -10.30 11.90
N GLY A 55 1.35 -9.85 12.02
CA GLY A 55 2.42 -10.12 11.05
C GLY A 55 2.48 -9.13 9.88
N THR A 56 3.65 -9.04 9.26
CA THR A 56 4.06 -8.04 8.27
C THR A 56 3.34 -8.19 6.93
N GLY A 57 2.76 -9.35 6.64
CA GLY A 57 1.99 -9.56 5.41
C GLY A 57 0.57 -9.01 5.46
N LYS A 58 0.00 -8.78 6.66
CA LYS A 58 -1.35 -8.25 6.82
C LYS A 58 -1.35 -6.75 6.54
N ALA A 59 -2.38 -6.25 5.88
CA ALA A 59 -2.58 -4.81 5.73
C ALA A 59 -2.40 -4.05 7.04
N ASN A 60 -1.79 -2.87 6.97
CA ASN A 60 -1.59 -2.03 8.13
C ASN A 60 -2.91 -1.49 8.66
N GLN A 61 -2.86 -1.03 9.91
CA GLN A 61 -3.94 -0.26 10.51
C GLN A 61 -3.53 1.22 10.55
N TYR A 62 -4.46 2.10 10.21
CA TYR A 62 -4.17 3.51 9.99
C TYR A 62 -4.87 4.41 11.01
N PHE A 63 -4.18 5.47 11.39
CA PHE A 63 -4.73 6.55 12.21
C PHE A 63 -4.49 7.88 11.53
N LEU A 64 -5.53 8.69 11.37
CA LEU A 64 -5.41 10.04 10.81
C LEU A 64 -6.01 11.05 11.78
N ARG A 65 -5.20 12.02 12.24
CA ARG A 65 -5.61 13.01 13.26
C ARG A 65 -6.17 12.38 14.54
N GLY A 66 -5.64 11.20 14.91
CA GLY A 66 -6.08 10.44 16.09
C GLY A 66 -7.34 9.59 15.90
N PHE A 67 -7.99 9.64 14.74
CA PHE A 67 -9.10 8.74 14.42
C PHE A 67 -8.57 7.40 13.92
N ASN A 68 -9.05 6.31 14.51
CA ASN A 68 -8.77 4.96 14.05
C ASN A 68 -9.55 4.68 12.76
N LEU A 69 -8.84 4.40 11.69
CA LEU A 69 -9.40 4.09 10.37
C LEU A 69 -9.41 2.58 10.11
N ASP A 70 -9.05 1.79 11.13
CA ASP A 70 -8.82 0.35 11.05
C ASP A 70 -7.90 0.02 9.86
N HIS A 71 -8.19 -1.01 9.09
CA HIS A 71 -7.52 -1.34 7.84
C HIS A 71 -7.97 -0.48 6.65
N GLY A 72 -8.31 0.80 6.84
CA GLY A 72 -8.56 1.76 5.76
C GLY A 72 -10.03 2.13 5.48
N THR A 73 -10.97 1.77 6.37
CA THR A 73 -12.42 1.98 6.22
C THR A 73 -12.81 3.42 5.85
N ASP A 74 -12.07 4.42 6.34
CA ASP A 74 -12.35 5.85 6.14
C ASP A 74 -11.19 6.60 5.45
N PHE A 75 -10.26 5.86 4.83
CA PHE A 75 -9.14 6.45 4.09
C PHE A 75 -8.96 5.81 2.70
N SER A 76 -9.19 6.61 1.65
CA SER A 76 -9.12 6.18 0.25
C SER A 76 -7.68 6.21 -0.26
N ALA A 77 -7.20 5.12 -0.85
CA ALA A 77 -5.89 5.04 -1.47
C ALA A 77 -5.98 4.51 -2.90
N GLN A 78 -5.19 5.10 -3.79
CA GLN A 78 -5.14 4.73 -5.20
C GLN A 78 -3.69 4.61 -5.67
N LEU A 79 -3.41 3.62 -6.51
CA LEU A 79 -2.15 3.51 -7.26
C LEU A 79 -2.46 3.68 -8.75
N ASN A 80 -1.83 4.67 -9.40
CA ASN A 80 -2.08 5.05 -10.80
C ASN A 80 -3.57 5.26 -11.10
N GLY A 81 -4.34 5.70 -10.10
CA GLY A 81 -5.80 5.88 -10.15
C GLY A 81 -6.65 4.62 -9.98
N ILE A 82 -6.04 3.45 -9.78
CA ILE A 82 -6.74 2.21 -9.41
C ILE A 82 -6.97 2.20 -7.89
N PRO A 83 -8.21 2.00 -7.40
CA PRO A 83 -8.48 1.89 -5.98
C PRO A 83 -7.76 0.69 -5.34
N LEU A 84 -7.08 0.93 -4.22
CA LEU A 84 -6.49 -0.14 -3.40
C LEU A 84 -7.50 -0.67 -2.38
N ASN A 85 -8.36 0.19 -1.84
CA ASN A 85 -9.45 -0.22 -0.95
C ASN A 85 -10.43 -1.16 -1.65
N MET A 86 -10.97 -2.12 -0.90
CA MET A 86 -12.00 -3.05 -1.38
C MET A 86 -13.31 -2.90 -0.61
N ARG A 87 -14.40 -2.62 -1.34
CA ARG A 87 -15.77 -2.64 -0.80
C ARG A 87 -16.15 -4.06 -0.41
N THR A 88 -16.87 -4.23 0.68
CA THR A 88 -17.41 -5.50 1.17
C THR A 88 -16.39 -6.63 1.23
N HIS A 89 -15.12 -6.31 1.55
CA HIS A 89 -14.03 -7.27 1.57
C HIS A 89 -14.21 -8.28 2.72
N GLY A 90 -13.79 -9.53 2.52
CA GLY A 90 -13.90 -10.61 3.51
C GLY A 90 -13.24 -10.30 4.87
N HIS A 91 -12.26 -9.39 4.89
CA HIS A 91 -11.70 -8.88 6.15
C HIS A 91 -12.56 -7.79 6.82
N GLY A 92 -13.12 -6.87 6.03
CA GLY A 92 -13.84 -5.69 6.52
C GLY A 92 -14.10 -4.65 5.41
N GLN A 93 -15.11 -3.82 5.59
CA GLN A 93 -15.48 -2.78 4.63
C GLN A 93 -14.33 -1.79 4.42
N GLY A 94 -13.88 -1.62 3.17
CA GLY A 94 -12.82 -0.64 2.84
C GLY A 94 -11.41 -1.14 3.12
N TYR A 95 -11.20 -2.45 3.29
CA TYR A 95 -9.90 -3.06 3.51
C TYR A 95 -8.86 -2.54 2.50
N LEU A 96 -7.77 -1.99 3.03
CA LEU A 96 -6.72 -1.27 2.31
C LEU A 96 -5.39 -1.98 2.52
N ASP A 97 -4.98 -2.73 1.51
CA ASP A 97 -3.65 -3.34 1.46
C ASP A 97 -2.73 -2.52 0.55
N LEU A 98 -1.72 -1.88 1.13
CA LEU A 98 -0.68 -1.14 0.41
C LEU A 98 0.51 -2.01 0.01
N ASN A 99 0.61 -3.25 0.49
CA ASN A 99 1.73 -4.13 0.18
C ASN A 99 1.97 -4.35 -1.33
N PRO A 100 0.98 -4.30 -2.24
CA PRO A 100 1.24 -4.37 -3.68
C PRO A 100 2.16 -3.28 -4.24
N ILE A 101 2.30 -2.13 -3.56
CA ILE A 101 3.12 -1.02 -4.06
C ILE A 101 4.61 -1.37 -4.01
N ILE A 102 5.34 -1.00 -5.06
CA ILE A 102 6.81 -0.99 -5.15
C ILE A 102 7.25 0.46 -4.85
N PRO A 103 7.75 0.76 -3.65
CA PRO A 103 8.03 2.14 -3.21
C PRO A 103 8.96 2.90 -4.14
N GLU A 104 10.00 2.24 -4.67
CA GLU A 104 11.00 2.83 -5.55
C GLU A 104 10.47 3.27 -6.91
N LEU A 105 9.24 2.88 -7.29
CA LEU A 105 8.59 3.38 -8.50
C LEU A 105 7.71 4.62 -8.24
N VAL A 106 7.36 4.91 -6.98
CA VAL A 106 6.48 6.02 -6.62
C VAL A 106 7.20 7.34 -6.86
N THR A 107 6.71 8.12 -7.81
CA THR A 107 7.24 9.45 -8.10
C THR A 107 6.46 10.56 -7.44
N THR A 108 5.18 10.32 -7.12
CA THR A 108 4.34 11.33 -6.48
C THR A 108 3.39 10.71 -5.47
N ILE A 109 3.23 11.40 -4.34
CA ILE A 109 2.21 11.15 -3.33
C ILE A 109 1.36 12.41 -3.21
N ARG A 110 0.09 12.32 -3.57
CA ARG A 110 -0.89 13.40 -3.41
C ARG A 110 -1.87 13.03 -2.32
N TYR A 111 -2.07 13.91 -1.34
CA TYR A 111 -2.98 13.62 -0.25
C TYR A 111 -3.99 14.73 -0.01
N GLN A 112 -5.12 14.31 0.55
CA GLN A 112 -6.16 15.16 1.09
C GLN A 112 -6.53 14.68 2.48
N LYS A 113 -6.76 15.61 3.41
CA LYS A 113 -7.36 15.33 4.71
C LYS A 113 -8.76 15.92 4.82
N GLY A 114 -9.69 15.13 5.36
CA GLY A 114 -11.10 15.46 5.50
C GLY A 114 -11.94 15.21 4.24
N PRO A 115 -13.28 15.29 4.36
CA PRO A 115 -14.24 14.79 3.37
C PRO A 115 -14.52 15.77 2.21
N TYR A 116 -13.63 16.72 1.96
CA TYR A 116 -13.96 17.92 1.15
C TYR A 116 -13.86 17.72 -0.37
N LEU A 117 -13.48 16.52 -0.81
CA LEU A 117 -13.23 16.21 -2.22
C LEU A 117 -14.06 15.02 -2.66
N ALA A 118 -15.25 15.30 -3.23
CA ALA A 118 -16.16 14.28 -3.73
C ALA A 118 -15.51 13.36 -4.81
N ARG A 119 -14.51 13.86 -5.53
CA ARG A 119 -13.77 13.10 -6.57
C ARG A 119 -12.88 11.99 -6.04
N ASP A 120 -12.64 11.93 -4.72
CA ASP A 120 -11.79 10.90 -4.11
C ASP A 120 -12.58 9.60 -3.83
N GLY A 121 -13.91 9.66 -3.99
CA GLY A 121 -14.82 8.51 -4.01
C GLY A 121 -15.11 7.93 -2.62
N ASP A 122 -15.55 6.67 -2.60
CA ASP A 122 -15.79 5.95 -1.35
C ASP A 122 -14.53 5.90 -0.47
N PHE A 123 -14.74 5.77 0.83
CA PHE A 123 -13.68 5.70 1.86
C PHE A 123 -12.88 6.99 2.02
N SER A 124 -13.27 8.13 1.45
CA SER A 124 -12.51 9.38 1.57
C SER A 124 -12.98 10.30 2.72
N SER A 125 -13.69 9.77 3.71
CA SER A 125 -14.33 10.56 4.78
C SER A 125 -13.30 11.21 5.72
N ALA A 126 -12.24 10.48 6.10
CA ALA A 126 -11.12 11.01 6.87
C ALA A 126 -10.05 11.63 5.97
N GLY A 127 -9.89 11.12 4.74
CA GLY A 127 -8.98 11.65 3.74
C GLY A 127 -8.68 10.67 2.61
N SER A 128 -7.73 11.04 1.76
CA SER A 128 -7.29 10.17 0.68
C SER A 128 -5.81 10.37 0.34
N VAL A 129 -5.25 9.37 -0.34
CA VAL A 129 -3.91 9.40 -0.94
C VAL A 129 -3.93 8.84 -2.35
N ARG A 130 -3.13 9.43 -3.24
CA ARG A 130 -2.87 8.91 -4.57
C ARG A 130 -1.38 8.74 -4.75
N PHE A 131 -0.99 7.54 -5.15
CA PHE A 131 0.35 7.17 -5.56
C PHE A 131 0.39 7.10 -7.07
N ASP A 132 1.44 7.63 -7.68
CA ASP A 132 1.69 7.46 -9.10
C ASP A 132 3.10 6.95 -9.32
N TYR A 133 3.20 5.96 -10.19
CA TYR A 133 4.46 5.52 -10.75
C TYR A 133 4.89 6.40 -11.91
N GLY A 134 6.20 6.60 -12.04
CA GLY A 134 6.79 7.33 -13.14
C GLY A 134 7.71 6.47 -14.02
N ALA A 135 8.03 6.99 -15.19
CA ALA A 135 9.01 6.43 -16.13
C ALA A 135 10.27 7.32 -16.21
N ASN A 136 10.77 7.78 -15.06
CA ASN A 136 11.83 8.79 -14.98
C ASN A 136 13.15 8.24 -14.42
N MET A 137 13.36 6.93 -14.41
CA MET A 137 14.62 6.36 -13.94
C MET A 137 15.75 6.74 -14.91
N THR A 138 16.75 7.46 -14.41
CA THR A 138 17.94 7.87 -15.18
C THR A 138 18.87 6.68 -15.49
N ALA A 139 18.79 5.62 -14.68
CA ALA A 139 19.51 4.37 -14.88
C ALA A 139 18.70 3.18 -14.32
N PRO A 140 18.91 1.95 -14.84
CA PRO A 140 18.39 0.75 -14.22
C PRO A 140 18.83 0.61 -12.76
N LEU A 141 17.91 0.18 -11.89
CA LEU A 141 18.13 -0.07 -10.48
C LEU A 141 18.25 -1.57 -10.21
N LEU A 142 19.33 -1.96 -9.54
CA LEU A 142 19.45 -3.22 -8.83
C LEU A 142 19.69 -2.90 -7.36
N LYS A 143 18.77 -3.31 -6.48
CA LYS A 143 18.89 -3.10 -5.04
C LYS A 143 18.74 -4.44 -4.33
N VAL A 144 19.76 -4.78 -3.54
CA VAL A 144 19.75 -5.97 -2.68
C VAL A 144 19.93 -5.50 -1.24
N SER A 145 19.09 -5.98 -0.34
CA SER A 145 19.08 -5.60 1.06
C SER A 145 19.01 -6.86 1.93
N ALA A 146 19.73 -6.84 3.04
CA ALA A 146 19.69 -7.87 4.07
C ALA A 146 19.71 -7.19 5.45
N GLY A 147 19.10 -7.82 6.43
CA GLY A 147 18.97 -7.24 7.77
C GLY A 147 18.64 -8.27 8.84
N SER A 148 18.33 -7.77 10.03
CA SER A 148 17.93 -8.58 11.18
C SER A 148 16.73 -9.47 10.87
N PHE A 149 16.57 -10.54 11.65
CA PHE A 149 15.41 -11.44 11.60
C PHE A 149 15.15 -12.04 10.21
N GLY A 150 16.24 -12.46 9.54
CA GLY A 150 16.16 -13.12 8.23
C GLY A 150 15.66 -12.22 7.10
N TYR A 151 15.64 -10.90 7.28
CA TYR A 151 15.24 -9.96 6.25
C TYR A 151 16.16 -10.06 5.05
N ARG A 152 15.56 -10.29 3.87
CA ARG A 152 16.22 -10.19 2.58
C ARG A 152 15.25 -9.65 1.55
N ARG A 153 15.70 -8.68 0.76
CA ARG A 153 14.93 -8.08 -0.32
C ARG A 153 15.81 -7.90 -1.55
N SER A 154 15.26 -8.21 -2.72
CA SER A 154 15.87 -7.93 -4.01
C SER A 154 14.87 -7.19 -4.89
N LEU A 155 15.29 -6.08 -5.46
CA LEU A 155 14.53 -5.28 -6.41
C LEU A 155 15.37 -5.09 -7.68
N ILE A 156 14.73 -5.32 -8.81
CA ILE A 156 15.22 -4.85 -10.11
C ILE A 156 14.16 -3.92 -10.70
N ALA A 157 14.59 -2.81 -11.25
CA ALA A 157 13.71 -1.89 -11.96
C ALA A 157 14.46 -1.19 -13.09
N ALA A 158 13.76 -0.87 -14.17
CA ALA A 158 14.30 -0.06 -15.25
C ALA A 158 13.17 0.68 -15.94
N SER A 159 13.45 1.87 -16.45
CA SER A 159 12.53 2.57 -17.34
C SER A 159 13.23 3.21 -18.52
N ASN A 160 12.46 3.48 -19.56
CA ASN A 160 12.78 4.39 -20.65
C ASN A 160 11.49 5.12 -21.08
N ASP A 161 11.56 5.92 -22.14
CA ASP A 161 10.42 6.71 -22.64
C ASP A 161 9.15 5.89 -22.94
N ARG A 162 9.30 4.58 -23.17
CA ARG A 162 8.18 3.69 -23.52
C ARG A 162 7.83 2.69 -22.44
N TYR A 163 8.77 2.24 -21.63
CA TYR A 163 8.54 1.11 -20.73
C TYR A 163 9.00 1.42 -19.31
N THR A 164 8.26 0.92 -18.32
CA THR A 164 8.71 0.79 -16.93
C THR A 164 8.56 -0.67 -16.54
N VAL A 165 9.60 -1.29 -16.01
CA VAL A 165 9.56 -2.66 -15.49
C VAL A 165 10.11 -2.70 -14.10
N ALA A 166 9.51 -3.50 -13.23
CA ALA A 166 10.09 -3.84 -11.94
C ALA A 166 9.69 -5.24 -11.48
N ALA A 167 10.58 -5.85 -10.70
CA ALA A 167 10.31 -7.06 -9.95
C ALA A 167 10.91 -6.93 -8.55
N ASP A 168 10.10 -7.21 -7.52
CA ASP A 168 10.46 -7.16 -6.11
C ASP A 168 10.23 -8.52 -5.47
N SER A 169 11.17 -8.95 -4.63
CA SER A 169 11.03 -10.16 -3.82
C SER A 169 11.55 -9.90 -2.42
N THR A 170 10.70 -10.10 -1.42
CA THR A 170 11.01 -9.89 -0.02
C THR A 170 10.76 -11.18 0.77
N ARG A 171 11.68 -11.51 1.69
CA ARG A 171 11.54 -12.59 2.66
C ARG A 171 11.90 -12.08 4.05
N TYR A 172 11.16 -12.50 5.07
CA TYR A 172 11.35 -12.01 6.43
C TYR A 172 10.81 -12.99 7.47
N ALA A 173 11.54 -13.19 8.57
CA ALA A 173 11.09 -14.05 9.67
C ALA A 173 10.38 -13.26 10.79
N GLY A 174 10.57 -11.94 10.85
CA GLY A 174 9.98 -11.11 11.90
C GLY A 174 10.74 -11.20 13.23
N PRO A 175 10.61 -10.19 14.11
CA PRO A 175 11.28 -10.14 15.41
C PRO A 175 10.64 -11.04 16.49
N TRP A 176 9.70 -11.90 16.10
CA TRP A 176 8.86 -12.67 17.00
C TRP A 176 9.46 -14.05 17.30
N ALA A 177 8.99 -14.70 18.35
CA ALA A 177 9.32 -16.10 18.62
C ALA A 177 8.73 -17.03 17.54
N LEU A 178 7.62 -16.64 16.92
CA LEU A 178 7.07 -17.29 15.74
C LEU A 178 7.76 -16.76 14.49
N ASP A 179 8.34 -17.66 13.68
CA ASP A 179 8.83 -17.29 12.34
C ASP A 179 7.62 -16.95 11.45
N GLU A 180 7.48 -15.69 11.07
CA GLU A 180 6.43 -15.21 10.16
C GLU A 180 6.53 -15.89 8.78
N ASN A 181 7.72 -16.37 8.40
CA ASN A 181 8.01 -16.98 7.10
C ASN A 181 7.41 -16.17 5.93
N LEU A 182 7.52 -14.84 6.02
CA LEU A 182 6.97 -13.92 5.04
C LEU A 182 7.61 -14.17 3.68
N ARG A 183 6.77 -14.28 2.66
CA ARG A 183 7.17 -14.33 1.26
C ARG A 183 6.31 -13.37 0.50
N GLN A 184 6.91 -12.32 -0.05
CA GLN A 184 6.24 -11.34 -0.89
C GLN A 184 6.96 -11.25 -2.22
N ASN A 185 6.18 -11.24 -3.30
CA ASN A 185 6.69 -11.01 -4.64
C ASN A 185 5.79 -9.98 -5.33
N LYS A 186 6.39 -9.03 -6.04
CA LYS A 186 5.69 -7.97 -6.76
C LYS A 186 6.26 -7.81 -8.15
N GLY A 187 5.43 -7.38 -9.08
CA GLY A 187 5.84 -7.06 -10.44
C GLY A 187 5.08 -5.86 -10.96
N HIS A 188 5.75 -5.04 -11.77
CA HIS A 188 5.13 -3.95 -12.52
C HIS A 188 5.64 -3.97 -13.95
N PHE A 189 4.73 -3.79 -14.90
CA PHE A 189 5.03 -3.48 -16.29
C PHE A 189 4.15 -2.31 -16.72
N GLY A 190 4.76 -1.25 -17.21
CA GLY A 190 4.09 -0.11 -17.81
C GLY A 190 4.57 0.09 -19.24
N TRP A 191 3.65 0.42 -20.13
CA TRP A 191 3.92 0.70 -21.54
C TRP A 191 3.22 1.99 -21.96
N THR A 192 4.02 3.01 -22.27
CA THR A 192 3.57 4.26 -22.86
C THR A 192 3.36 4.05 -24.37
N LEU A 193 2.13 4.27 -24.81
CA LEU A 193 1.70 4.17 -26.21
C LEU A 193 1.73 5.57 -26.83
N PRO A 194 2.55 5.82 -27.85
CA PRO A 194 2.54 7.09 -28.56
C PRO A 194 1.31 7.15 -29.47
N ILE A 195 0.27 7.87 -29.05
CA ILE A 195 -0.94 8.13 -29.83
C ILE A 195 -1.05 9.64 -30.03
N GLU A 196 -0.51 10.16 -31.14
CA GLU A 196 -0.54 11.60 -31.48
C GLU A 196 -0.12 12.50 -30.30
N GLU A 197 -0.99 13.43 -29.89
CA GLU A 197 -0.79 14.33 -28.73
C GLU A 197 -1.31 13.74 -27.41
N THR A 198 -1.92 12.55 -27.45
CA THR A 198 -2.51 11.88 -26.28
C THR A 198 -1.46 11.01 -25.58
N GLN A 199 -1.19 11.31 -24.32
CA GLN A 199 -0.38 10.45 -23.46
C GLN A 199 -1.19 9.23 -23.05
N SER A 200 -0.88 8.08 -23.65
CA SER A 200 -1.57 6.83 -23.36
C SER A 200 -0.64 5.84 -22.66
N ARG A 201 -1.16 5.10 -21.67
CA ARG A 201 -0.39 4.13 -20.90
C ARG A 201 -1.19 2.87 -20.61
N LEU A 202 -0.55 1.72 -20.78
CA LEU A 202 -1.04 0.41 -20.35
C LEU A 202 -0.16 -0.07 -19.19
N GLU A 203 -0.77 -0.55 -18.11
CA GLU A 203 -0.05 -1.02 -16.93
C GLU A 203 -0.59 -2.34 -16.42
N LEU A 204 0.33 -3.16 -15.92
CA LEU A 204 0.10 -4.46 -15.35
C LEU A 204 0.85 -4.52 -14.02
N ASP A 205 0.14 -4.80 -12.92
CA ASP A 205 0.77 -5.09 -11.63
C ASP A 205 0.43 -6.48 -11.14
N TYR A 206 1.37 -7.06 -10.41
CA TYR A 206 1.25 -8.34 -9.76
C TYR A 206 1.72 -8.23 -8.31
N TYR A 207 0.98 -8.86 -7.41
CA TYR A 207 1.32 -9.03 -6.01
C TYR A 207 0.92 -10.43 -5.55
N ASP A 208 1.81 -11.10 -4.83
CA ASP A 208 1.57 -12.38 -4.17
C ASP A 208 2.32 -12.44 -2.85
N SER A 209 1.62 -12.79 -1.78
CA SER A 209 2.12 -12.79 -0.42
C SER A 209 1.60 -13.98 0.37
N SER A 210 2.46 -14.54 1.22
CA SER A 210 2.09 -15.54 2.23
C SER A 210 2.88 -15.29 3.51
N TRP A 211 2.24 -15.45 4.67
CA TRP A 211 2.89 -15.34 5.97
C TRP A 211 2.12 -16.11 7.05
N ARG A 212 2.79 -16.35 8.18
CA ARG A 212 2.18 -16.78 9.44
C ARG A 212 1.87 -15.56 10.29
N ALA A 213 0.67 -15.52 10.85
CA ALA A 213 0.24 -14.40 11.66
C ALA A 213 0.72 -14.60 13.10
N THR A 214 1.25 -13.54 13.71
CA THR A 214 1.68 -13.57 15.12
C THR A 214 0.55 -13.28 16.09
N ASP A 215 -0.52 -12.67 15.57
CA ASP A 215 -1.72 -12.21 16.25
C ASP A 215 -1.50 -11.45 17.56
N GLN A 216 -2.61 -11.03 18.16
CA GLN A 216 -2.59 -10.38 19.46
C GLN A 216 -2.46 -11.47 20.53
N ILE A 217 -1.79 -11.16 21.64
CA ILE A 217 -1.61 -12.08 22.77
C ILE A 217 -2.23 -11.51 24.06
N PRO A 218 -2.75 -12.34 24.98
CA PRO A 218 -3.31 -11.84 26.22
C PRO A 218 -2.23 -11.26 27.12
N GLN A 219 -2.38 -10.00 27.55
CA GLN A 219 -1.43 -9.33 28.45
C GLN A 219 -1.16 -10.15 29.73
N ARG A 220 -2.18 -10.84 30.26
CA ARG A 220 -2.05 -11.73 31.43
C ARG A 220 -1.04 -12.87 31.23
N ALA A 221 -0.94 -13.41 30.01
CA ALA A 221 -0.03 -14.51 29.72
C ALA A 221 1.43 -14.04 29.75
N VAL A 222 1.69 -12.81 29.29
CA VAL A 222 3.00 -12.15 29.40
C VAL A 222 3.31 -11.81 30.87
N ALA A 223 2.37 -11.18 31.59
CA ALA A 223 2.57 -10.78 32.99
C ALA A 223 2.82 -11.97 33.94
N GLN A 224 2.28 -13.14 33.61
CA GLN A 224 2.49 -14.39 34.34
C GLN A 224 3.72 -15.18 33.86
N ASN A 225 4.54 -14.61 32.96
CA ASN A 225 5.70 -15.26 32.34
C ASN A 225 5.38 -16.59 31.64
N ARG A 226 4.16 -16.77 31.12
CA ARG A 226 3.80 -17.98 30.34
C ARG A 226 4.34 -17.92 28.92
N ILE A 227 4.39 -16.71 28.37
CA ILE A 227 4.98 -16.39 27.07
C ILE A 227 5.75 -15.06 27.18
N SER A 228 6.71 -14.83 26.30
CA SER A 228 7.36 -13.51 26.18
C SER A 228 6.42 -12.50 25.50
N SER A 229 6.77 -11.21 25.56
CA SER A 229 6.08 -10.16 24.79
C SER A 229 6.20 -10.32 23.28
N SER A 230 7.19 -11.10 22.82
CA SER A 230 7.38 -11.50 21.42
C SER A 230 6.83 -12.90 21.11
N GLY A 231 6.18 -13.53 22.08
CA GLY A 231 5.63 -14.88 21.98
C GLY A 231 4.36 -14.93 21.15
N PHE A 232 3.81 -16.13 21.02
CA PHE A 232 2.55 -16.43 20.35
C PHE A 232 1.77 -17.44 21.18
N ILE A 233 0.46 -17.53 20.95
CA ILE A 233 -0.40 -18.57 21.55
C ILE A 233 -0.71 -19.64 20.51
N ASP A 234 -1.10 -19.20 19.32
CA ASP A 234 -1.54 -20.06 18.23
C ASP A 234 -0.56 -19.94 17.05
N PRO A 235 0.20 -21.00 16.75
CA PRO A 235 1.14 -21.02 15.63
C PRO A 235 0.49 -21.29 14.27
N ASP A 236 -0.76 -21.73 14.22
CA ASP A 236 -1.38 -22.27 12.99
C ASP A 236 -2.04 -21.17 12.14
N LEU A 237 -2.04 -19.93 12.67
CA LEU A 237 -2.54 -18.74 12.01
C LEU A 237 -1.65 -18.27 10.86
N GLY A 238 -2.28 -17.59 9.90
CA GLY A 238 -1.58 -17.11 8.72
C GLY A 238 -2.52 -16.66 7.64
N SER A 239 -1.92 -16.29 6.51
CA SER A 239 -2.67 -15.73 5.40
C SER A 239 -1.91 -15.84 4.09
N ASN A 240 -2.69 -15.79 3.01
CA ASN A 240 -2.21 -15.44 1.70
C ASN A 240 -3.03 -14.28 1.11
N SER A 241 -2.39 -13.52 0.24
CA SER A 241 -3.00 -12.42 -0.51
C SER A 241 -2.39 -12.36 -1.90
N ARG A 242 -3.23 -12.23 -2.91
CA ARG A 242 -2.82 -12.10 -4.31
C ARG A 242 -3.65 -11.05 -5.01
N ARG A 243 -2.98 -10.21 -5.80
CA ARG A 243 -3.63 -9.15 -6.57
C ARG A 243 -2.99 -9.02 -7.95
N TYR A 244 -3.82 -8.94 -8.97
CA TYR A 244 -3.44 -8.53 -10.32
C TYR A 244 -4.22 -7.28 -10.69
N SER A 245 -3.56 -6.29 -11.27
CA SER A 245 -4.22 -5.13 -11.87
C SER A 245 -3.83 -4.96 -13.33
N LEU A 246 -4.81 -4.57 -14.13
CA LEU A 246 -4.65 -4.08 -15.49
C LEU A 246 -5.24 -2.66 -15.54
N ASN A 247 -4.50 -1.73 -16.10
CA ASN A 247 -4.90 -0.33 -16.22
C ASN A 247 -4.59 0.18 -17.62
N ALA A 248 -5.54 0.89 -18.22
CA ALA A 248 -5.34 1.66 -19.43
C ALA A 248 -5.74 3.10 -19.14
N SER A 249 -4.84 4.04 -19.34
CA SER A 249 -5.11 5.47 -19.19
C SER A 249 -4.76 6.23 -20.46
N MET A 250 -5.47 7.34 -20.68
CA MET A 250 -5.21 8.30 -21.73
C MET A 250 -5.40 9.71 -21.15
N SER A 251 -4.53 10.64 -21.53
CA SER A 251 -4.63 12.03 -21.11
C SER A 251 -4.22 12.94 -22.26
N ASP A 252 -5.05 13.94 -22.55
CA ASP A 252 -4.79 15.02 -23.49
C ASP A 252 -5.20 16.38 -22.88
N ASN A 253 -5.09 17.47 -23.66
CA ASN A 253 -5.38 18.83 -23.19
C ASN A 253 -6.85 19.05 -22.75
N THR A 254 -7.75 18.14 -23.08
CA THR A 254 -9.21 18.28 -22.89
C THR A 254 -9.83 17.15 -22.09
N THR A 255 -9.18 15.99 -22.04
CA THR A 255 -9.74 14.74 -21.56
C THR A 255 -8.71 13.94 -20.77
N ASP A 256 -9.10 13.46 -19.59
CA ASP A 256 -8.38 12.43 -18.83
C ASP A 256 -9.30 11.22 -18.69
N GLY A 257 -8.82 10.04 -19.08
CA GLY A 257 -9.60 8.83 -19.13
C GLY A 257 -8.84 7.63 -18.59
N ARG A 258 -9.54 6.74 -17.89
CA ARG A 258 -8.99 5.50 -17.35
C ARG A 258 -10.00 4.36 -17.42
N LEU A 259 -9.52 3.17 -17.71
CA LEU A 259 -10.22 1.90 -17.55
C LEU A 259 -9.31 0.93 -16.82
N TYR A 260 -9.82 0.23 -15.80
CA TYR A 260 -9.04 -0.75 -15.05
C TYR A 260 -9.84 -2.01 -14.75
N ALA A 261 -9.11 -3.10 -14.51
CA ALA A 261 -9.62 -4.35 -13.97
C ALA A 261 -8.64 -4.88 -12.92
N VAL A 262 -9.17 -5.48 -11.84
CA VAL A 262 -8.40 -6.03 -10.74
C VAL A 262 -8.97 -7.40 -10.39
N SER A 263 -8.12 -8.41 -10.30
CA SER A 263 -8.44 -9.70 -9.69
C SER A 263 -7.74 -9.78 -8.34
N SER A 264 -8.48 -10.15 -7.29
CA SER A 264 -7.98 -10.23 -5.93
C SER A 264 -8.40 -11.53 -5.26
N GLN A 265 -7.48 -12.11 -4.49
CA GLN A 265 -7.69 -13.26 -3.63
C GLN A 265 -7.07 -12.98 -2.26
N PHE A 266 -7.77 -13.36 -1.20
CA PHE A 266 -7.34 -13.18 0.18
C PHE A 266 -7.89 -14.31 1.04
N GLN A 267 -7.06 -14.82 1.94
CA GLN A 267 -7.45 -15.74 2.98
C GLN A 267 -6.67 -15.41 4.24
N LEU A 268 -7.33 -15.26 5.38
CA LEU A 268 -6.70 -15.00 6.68
C LEU A 268 -7.35 -15.88 7.74
N PHE A 269 -6.52 -16.58 8.50
CA PHE A 269 -6.90 -17.26 9.72
C PHE A 269 -6.53 -16.40 10.93
N SER A 270 -7.41 -16.32 11.92
CA SER A 270 -7.21 -15.56 13.14
C SER A 270 -7.85 -16.27 14.33
N ASN A 271 -7.36 -16.00 15.53
CA ASN A 271 -7.87 -16.65 16.74
C ASN A 271 -7.82 -15.73 17.96
N PHE A 272 -8.89 -14.94 18.16
CA PHE A 272 -8.94 -13.93 19.22
C PHE A 272 -9.40 -14.48 20.58
N THR A 273 -10.16 -15.58 20.58
CA THR A 273 -10.76 -16.16 21.78
C THR A 273 -10.12 -17.49 22.19
N TYR A 274 -9.31 -18.08 21.31
CA TYR A 274 -8.54 -19.31 21.51
C TYR A 274 -9.40 -20.55 21.75
N PHE A 275 -9.84 -20.74 22.98
CA PHE A 275 -10.65 -21.86 23.46
C PHE A 275 -11.75 -21.36 24.42
N LEU A 276 -12.08 -20.07 24.34
CA LEU A 276 -13.07 -19.45 25.23
C LEU A 276 -14.49 -19.84 24.82
N GLU A 277 -14.78 -19.87 23.52
CA GLU A 277 -16.11 -20.16 22.98
C GLU A 277 -16.29 -21.66 22.69
N ASN A 278 -15.25 -22.32 22.16
CA ASN A 278 -15.23 -23.74 21.79
C ASN A 278 -14.03 -24.46 22.44
N PRO A 279 -14.12 -24.83 23.74
CA PRO A 279 -12.99 -25.38 24.50
C PRO A 279 -12.43 -26.71 23.99
N ASP A 280 -13.23 -27.50 23.27
CA ASP A 280 -12.83 -28.84 22.81
C ASP A 280 -12.19 -28.84 21.41
N VAL A 281 -12.50 -27.86 20.56
CA VAL A 281 -12.13 -27.84 19.13
C VAL A 281 -11.41 -26.57 18.66
N GLY A 282 -11.38 -25.51 19.48
CA GLY A 282 -10.72 -24.24 19.17
C GLY A 282 -11.64 -23.22 18.49
N ASP A 283 -11.22 -21.95 18.56
CA ASP A 283 -11.99 -20.77 18.10
C ASP A 283 -11.39 -20.09 16.85
N GLU A 284 -10.48 -20.77 16.14
CA GLU A 284 -9.98 -20.26 14.87
C GLU A 284 -11.13 -19.96 13.91
N PHE A 285 -11.03 -18.84 13.20
CA PHE A 285 -11.96 -18.49 12.14
C PHE A 285 -11.20 -18.05 10.90
N GLU A 286 -11.85 -18.28 9.75
CA GLU A 286 -11.32 -18.01 8.43
C GLU A 286 -12.06 -16.84 7.79
N GLN A 287 -11.30 -15.91 7.22
CA GLN A 287 -11.80 -14.82 6.38
C GLN A 287 -11.30 -15.02 4.96
N VAL A 288 -12.22 -15.17 4.00
CA VAL A 288 -11.90 -15.41 2.59
C VAL A 288 -12.51 -14.31 1.73
N ASP A 289 -11.77 -13.90 0.70
CA ASP A 289 -12.24 -13.03 -0.35
C ASP A 289 -11.67 -13.46 -1.71
N GLU A 290 -12.52 -13.61 -2.70
CA GLU A 290 -12.11 -13.81 -4.09
C GLU A 290 -13.03 -13.02 -5.00
N ARG A 291 -12.46 -12.09 -5.77
CA ARG A 291 -13.25 -11.21 -6.64
C ARG A 291 -12.47 -10.67 -7.82
N THR A 292 -13.23 -10.30 -8.84
CA THR A 292 -12.78 -9.42 -9.92
C THR A 292 -13.60 -8.14 -9.90
N LEU A 293 -12.95 -6.99 -9.97
CA LEU A 293 -13.59 -5.69 -10.10
C LEU A 293 -13.02 -4.95 -11.31
N TRP A 294 -13.81 -4.05 -11.87
CA TRP A 294 -13.40 -3.20 -12.98
C TRP A 294 -14.11 -1.86 -12.86
N GLY A 295 -13.53 -0.83 -13.45
CA GLY A 295 -14.07 0.51 -13.37
C GLY A 295 -13.46 1.42 -14.42
N ALA A 296 -14.15 2.53 -14.67
CA ALA A 296 -13.69 3.55 -15.58
C ALA A 296 -13.94 4.93 -14.97
N ASP A 297 -13.11 5.88 -15.35
CA ASP A 297 -13.22 7.29 -14.97
C ASP A 297 -12.91 8.12 -16.23
N LEU A 298 -13.74 9.12 -16.51
CA LEU A 298 -13.58 10.02 -17.65
C LEU A 298 -13.86 11.44 -17.18
N ARG A 299 -12.93 12.34 -17.43
CA ARG A 299 -12.95 13.73 -16.95
C ARG A 299 -12.61 14.67 -18.07
N SER A 300 -13.19 15.85 -18.03
CA SER A 300 -12.69 16.97 -18.82
C SER A 300 -11.50 17.59 -18.10
N ALA A 301 -10.38 17.78 -18.80
CA ALA A 301 -9.15 18.37 -18.29
C ALA A 301 -9.24 19.89 -18.06
N MET A 302 -10.44 20.47 -17.91
CA MET A 302 -10.61 21.92 -17.78
C MET A 302 -9.83 22.49 -16.57
N ILE A 303 -9.05 23.53 -16.90
CA ILE A 303 -8.28 24.50 -16.10
C ILE A 303 -8.70 24.63 -14.64
#